data_AF-A0A6G3YWP6-F1
#
_entry.id   AF-A0A6G3YWP6-F1
#
_cell.length_a   1.000
_cell.length_b   1.000
_cell.length_c   1.000
_cell.angle_alpha   90.00
_cell.angle_beta   90.00
_cell.angle_gamma   90.00
#
_symmetry.space_group_name_H-M   'P 1'
#
loop_
_entity.id
_entity.type
_entity.pdbx_description
1 polymer ?
#
loop_
_entity_poly.entity_id
_entity_poly.type
_entity_poly.pdbx_seq_one_letter_code
_entity_poly.pdbx_strand_id
1 'polypeptide(L)'
;MTDIERWQQTNDVYLSRALHWLRLRLTQRIQVPPPALPSEPPPEQWWNRLFKSEPPAEPPPASPSVELVSEDSLEAAAAAMAAAANTTPTPALIQLAQQFSLSEFEQQVLLLCTAMELDTRIASLCARVQGMPEPGYPTFALALSLFDQPAWDVMSPERPLRFWRMVE
;
A
#
# COMPACT_ATOMS: atom_id res chain seq x y z
N MET A 1 6.37 27.46 -21.43
CA MET A 1 6.42 26.68 -20.19
C MET A 1 7.36 27.38 -19.22
N THR A 2 6.82 27.93 -18.14
CA THR A 2 7.58 28.51 -17.04
C THR A 2 8.31 27.41 -16.24
N ASP A 3 9.27 27.79 -15.40
CA ASP A 3 9.97 26.83 -14.55
C ASP A 3 9.03 26.17 -13.53
N ILE A 4 8.04 26.90 -13.03
CA ILE A 4 7.03 26.38 -12.11
C ILE A 4 6.10 25.37 -12.79
N GLU A 5 5.67 25.63 -14.02
CA GLU A 5 4.85 24.68 -14.81
C GLU A 5 5.64 23.41 -15.10
N ARG A 6 6.92 23.52 -15.45
CA ARG A 6 7.79 22.37 -15.68
C ARG A 6 7.95 21.53 -14.41
N TRP A 7 8.11 22.18 -13.25
CA TRP A 7 8.20 21.49 -11.97
C TRP A 7 6.90 20.79 -11.56
N GLN A 8 5.75 21.44 -11.75
CA GLN A 8 4.45 20.81 -11.53
C GLN A 8 4.25 19.59 -12.42
N GLN A 9 4.58 19.68 -13.71
CA GLN A 9 4.48 18.56 -14.63
C GLN A 9 5.35 17.37 -14.19
N THR A 10 6.57 17.63 -13.73
CA THR A 10 7.43 16.58 -13.19
C THR A 10 6.85 15.94 -11.92
N ASN A 11 6.30 16.75 -11.01
CA ASN A 11 5.62 16.23 -9.82
C ASN A 11 4.45 15.32 -10.18
N ASP A 12 3.59 15.75 -11.10
CA ASP A 12 2.41 14.99 -11.53
C ASP A 12 2.81 13.65 -12.15
N VAL A 13 3.84 13.66 -13.00
CA VAL A 13 4.37 12.43 -13.60
C VAL A 13 4.89 11.49 -12.52
N TYR A 14 5.75 11.96 -11.61
CA TYR A 14 6.30 11.13 -10.54
C TYR A 14 5.19 10.57 -9.64
N LEU A 15 4.29 11.42 -9.16
CA LEU A 15 3.21 11.06 -8.24
C LEU A 15 2.25 10.06 -8.88
N SER A 16 1.90 10.24 -10.16
CA SER A 16 1.06 9.29 -10.90
C SER A 16 1.69 7.89 -10.95
N ARG A 17 3.01 7.81 -11.23
CA ARG A 17 3.74 6.53 -11.24
C ARG A 17 3.85 5.92 -9.84
N ALA A 18 4.11 6.75 -8.83
CA ALA A 18 4.21 6.32 -7.44
C ALA A 18 2.88 5.76 -6.90
N LEU A 19 1.76 6.44 -7.16
CA LEU A 19 0.42 5.97 -6.79
C LEU A 19 0.01 4.71 -7.56
N HIS A 20 0.43 4.57 -8.81
CA HIS A 20 0.21 3.34 -9.58
C HIS A 20 0.97 2.16 -8.98
N TRP A 21 2.28 2.32 -8.73
CA TRP A 21 3.11 1.30 -8.09
C TRP A 21 2.56 0.90 -6.71
N LEU A 22 2.17 1.88 -5.87
CA LEU A 22 1.65 1.62 -4.54
C LEU A 22 0.33 0.82 -4.57
N ARG A 23 -0.58 1.13 -5.50
CA ARG A 23 -1.82 0.37 -5.70
C ARG A 23 -1.54 -1.08 -6.09
N LEU A 24 -0.59 -1.31 -7.01
CA LEU A 24 -0.17 -2.65 -7.39
C LEU A 24 0.40 -3.41 -6.19
N ARG A 25 1.26 -2.76 -5.40
CA ARG A 25 1.91 -3.37 -4.23
C ARG A 25 0.90 -3.76 -3.15
N LEU A 26 -0.06 -2.88 -2.83
CA LEU A 26 -1.16 -3.20 -1.91
C LEU A 26 -2.04 -4.33 -2.46
N THR A 27 -2.36 -4.30 -3.74
CA THR A 27 -3.19 -5.34 -4.38
C THR A 27 -2.50 -6.71 -4.38
N GLN A 28 -1.19 -6.75 -4.66
CA GLN A 28 -0.39 -7.97 -4.60
C GLN A 28 -0.37 -8.55 -3.19
N ARG A 29 -0.26 -7.72 -2.15
CA ARG A 29 -0.35 -8.17 -0.75
C ARG A 29 -1.69 -8.79 -0.37
N ILE A 30 -2.79 -8.37 -1.00
CA ILE A 30 -4.10 -9.00 -0.81
C ILE A 30 -4.14 -10.38 -1.50
N GLN A 31 -3.44 -10.55 -2.63
CA GLN A 31 -3.39 -11.81 -3.38
C GLN A 31 -2.51 -12.88 -2.71
N VAL A 32 -1.48 -12.46 -1.98
CA VAL A 32 -0.59 -13.35 -1.21
C VAL A 32 -0.96 -13.24 0.27
N PRO A 33 -1.98 -13.97 0.76
CA PRO A 33 -2.30 -13.96 2.18
C PRO A 33 -1.10 -14.45 3.00
N PRO A 34 -0.88 -13.92 4.21
CA PRO A 34 0.13 -14.47 5.11
C PRO A 34 -0.14 -15.97 5.31
N PRO A 35 0.91 -16.80 5.50
CA PRO A 35 0.72 -18.23 5.75
C PRO A 35 -0.24 -18.38 6.92
N ALA A 36 -1.36 -19.09 6.68
CA ALA A 36 -2.35 -19.33 7.71
C ALA A 36 -1.64 -19.98 8.91
N LEU A 37 -1.76 -19.36 10.09
CA LEU A 37 -1.46 -20.07 11.34
C LEU A 37 -2.30 -21.36 11.34
N PRO A 38 -1.76 -22.50 11.80
CA PRO A 38 -2.56 -23.72 11.91
C PRO A 38 -3.80 -23.40 12.75
N SER A 39 -4.96 -23.34 12.10
CA SER A 39 -6.23 -23.16 12.79
C SER A 39 -6.47 -24.41 13.62
N GLU A 40 -6.67 -24.23 14.93
CA GLU A 40 -7.21 -25.31 15.75
C GLU A 40 -8.51 -25.80 15.10
N PRO A 41 -8.70 -27.12 14.95
CA PRO A 41 -9.93 -27.64 14.36
C PRO A 41 -11.11 -27.10 15.18
N PRO A 42 -12.17 -26.61 14.52
CA PRO A 42 -13.32 -26.08 15.24
C PRO A 42 -13.88 -27.17 16.17
N PRO A 43 -14.30 -26.81 17.40
CA PRO A 43 -14.84 -27.78 18.34
C PRO A 43 -16.03 -28.53 17.70
N GLU A 44 -16.04 -29.84 17.89
CA GLU A 44 -16.89 -30.80 17.17
C GLU A 44 -18.37 -30.37 17.08
N GLN A 45 -18.78 -30.04 15.85
CA GLN A 45 -19.99 -30.40 15.08
C GLN A 45 -21.28 -30.92 15.76
N TRP A 46 -21.55 -30.61 17.03
CA TRP A 46 -22.78 -31.06 17.70
C TRP A 46 -24.02 -30.25 17.31
N TRP A 47 -23.84 -29.00 16.86
CA TRP A 47 -24.94 -28.10 16.47
C TRP A 47 -25.57 -28.44 15.10
N ASN A 48 -24.84 -29.12 14.21
CA ASN A 48 -25.27 -29.41 12.82
C ASN A 48 -26.44 -30.41 12.71
N ARG A 49 -26.89 -31.00 13.84
CA ARG A 49 -28.05 -31.90 13.89
C ARG A 49 -29.35 -31.22 14.33
N LEU A 50 -29.29 -30.02 14.91
CA LEU A 50 -30.47 -29.32 15.44
C LEU A 50 -31.11 -28.33 14.46
N PHE A 51 -30.37 -27.88 13.43
CA PHE A 51 -30.87 -26.93 12.44
C PHE A 51 -30.45 -27.33 11.02
N LYS A 52 -31.04 -28.39 10.48
CA LYS A 52 -31.22 -28.56 9.02
C LYS A 52 -32.60 -27.96 8.70
N SER A 53 -32.75 -27.00 7.82
CA SER A 53 -32.50 -27.17 6.39
C SER A 53 -32.45 -25.80 5.72
N GLU A 54 -31.45 -25.55 4.87
CA GLU A 54 -31.46 -24.41 3.95
C GLU A 54 -31.31 -24.93 2.51
N PRO A 55 -32.10 -24.42 1.54
CA PRO A 55 -32.09 -24.89 0.16
C PRO A 55 -30.76 -24.53 -0.54
N PRO A 56 -30.44 -25.17 -1.70
CA PRO A 56 -29.18 -24.93 -2.38
C PRO A 56 -29.15 -23.49 -2.92
N ALA A 57 -28.27 -22.66 -2.37
CA ALA A 57 -27.97 -21.35 -2.89
C ALA A 57 -27.39 -21.46 -4.31
N GLU A 58 -27.91 -20.65 -5.23
CA GLU A 58 -27.33 -20.44 -6.55
C GLU A 58 -25.83 -20.14 -6.45
N PRO A 59 -25.00 -20.62 -7.42
CA PRO A 59 -23.60 -20.25 -7.44
C PRO A 59 -23.48 -18.73 -7.50
N PRO A 60 -22.62 -18.10 -6.68
CA PRO A 60 -22.44 -16.67 -6.70
C PRO A 60 -22.06 -16.22 -8.13
N PRO A 61 -22.53 -15.03 -8.58
CA PRO A 61 -22.16 -14.51 -9.88
C PRO A 61 -20.63 -14.50 -9.98
N ALA A 62 -20.14 -14.98 -11.14
CA ALA A 62 -18.73 -15.09 -11.44
C ALA A 62 -17.99 -13.87 -10.92
N SER A 63 -17.11 -14.08 -9.93
CA SER A 63 -16.25 -13.03 -9.42
C SER A 63 -15.59 -12.36 -10.62
N PRO A 64 -15.60 -11.02 -10.72
CA PRO A 64 -14.91 -10.35 -11.81
C PRO A 64 -13.49 -10.90 -11.83
N SER A 65 -13.01 -11.31 -13.00
CA SER A 65 -11.65 -11.81 -13.18
C SER A 65 -10.70 -10.74 -12.70
N VAL A 66 -10.29 -10.82 -11.42
CA VAL A 66 -9.32 -9.91 -10.84
C VAL A 66 -8.04 -10.23 -11.57
N GLU A 67 -7.60 -9.35 -12.47
CA GLU A 67 -6.27 -9.42 -13.05
C GLU A 67 -5.27 -9.54 -11.90
N LEU A 68 -4.65 -10.71 -11.79
CA LEU A 68 -3.61 -10.97 -10.80
C LEU A 68 -2.46 -9.99 -11.07
N VAL A 69 -1.94 -9.39 -10.01
CA VAL A 69 -0.80 -8.48 -10.15
C VAL A 69 0.44 -9.36 -10.24
N SER A 70 1.01 -9.47 -11.44
CA SER A 70 2.27 -10.18 -11.66
C SER A 70 3.47 -9.41 -11.09
N GLU A 71 4.51 -10.14 -10.73
CA GLU A 71 5.80 -9.57 -10.30
C GLU A 71 6.37 -8.64 -11.39
N ASP A 72 6.32 -9.05 -12.66
CA ASP A 72 6.74 -8.24 -13.82
C ASP A 72 6.03 -6.86 -13.87
N SER A 73 4.73 -6.82 -13.58
CA SER A 73 3.96 -5.57 -13.59
C SER A 73 4.39 -4.64 -12.45
N LEU A 74 4.71 -5.20 -11.29
CA LEU A 74 5.20 -4.45 -10.14
C LEU A 74 6.61 -3.90 -10.40
N GLU A 75 7.51 -4.71 -10.96
CA GLU A 75 8.86 -4.30 -11.34
C GLU A 75 8.83 -3.20 -12.41
N ALA A 76 8.00 -3.34 -13.44
CA ALA A 76 7.83 -2.31 -14.46
C ALA A 76 7.30 -0.99 -13.88
N ALA A 77 6.35 -1.05 -12.95
CA ALA A 77 5.84 0.13 -12.26
C ALA A 77 6.91 0.78 -11.36
N ALA A 78 7.71 -0.03 -10.66
CA ALA A 78 8.82 0.45 -9.84
C ALA A 78 9.89 1.14 -10.70
N ALA A 79 10.26 0.53 -11.83
CA ALA A 79 11.21 1.11 -12.78
C ALA A 79 10.70 2.42 -13.39
N ALA A 80 9.41 2.50 -13.73
CA ALA A 80 8.79 3.74 -14.22
C ALA A 80 8.77 4.85 -13.16
N MET A 81 8.49 4.51 -11.90
CA MET A 81 8.58 5.44 -10.77
C MET A 81 10.02 5.92 -10.55
N ALA A 82 11.00 5.02 -10.58
CA ALA A 82 12.42 5.35 -10.43
C ALA A 82 12.94 6.23 -11.58
N ALA A 83 12.51 5.98 -12.82
CA ALA A 83 12.85 6.83 -13.95
C ALA A 83 12.28 8.26 -13.76
N ALA A 84 11.04 8.38 -13.30
CA ALA A 84 10.41 9.67 -13.00
C ALA A 84 11.04 10.38 -11.79
N ALA A 85 11.65 9.65 -10.85
CA ALA A 85 12.37 10.24 -9.72
C ALA A 85 13.65 10.99 -10.15
N ASN A 86 14.27 10.56 -11.25
CA ASN A 86 15.56 11.03 -11.74
C ASN A 86 15.46 12.09 -12.85
N THR A 87 14.35 12.81 -12.92
CA THR A 87 14.14 13.88 -13.90
C THR A 87 14.52 15.26 -13.36
N THR A 88 14.78 16.21 -14.25
CA THR A 88 15.00 17.62 -13.90
C THR A 88 13.81 18.47 -14.38
N PRO A 89 13.19 19.29 -13.53
CA PRO A 89 13.51 19.53 -12.11
C PRO A 89 13.13 18.35 -11.19
N THR A 90 13.77 18.23 -10.02
CA THR A 90 13.53 17.12 -9.08
C THR A 90 12.09 17.15 -8.53
N PRO A 91 11.37 16.00 -8.50
CA PRO A 91 10.03 15.93 -7.93
C PRO A 91 9.99 16.26 -6.43
N ALA A 92 8.87 16.82 -5.95
CA ALA A 92 8.71 17.32 -4.59
C ALA A 92 8.99 16.28 -3.50
N LEU A 93 8.48 15.05 -3.63
CA LEU A 93 8.71 14.00 -2.63
C LEU A 93 10.20 13.60 -2.56
N ILE A 94 10.89 13.59 -3.70
CA ILE A 94 12.33 13.31 -3.77
C ILE A 94 13.12 14.46 -3.12
N GLN A 95 12.72 15.70 -3.40
CA GLN A 95 13.31 16.88 -2.77
C GLN A 95 13.14 16.87 -1.25
N LEU A 96 11.94 16.53 -0.75
CA LEU A 96 11.67 16.39 0.68
C LEU A 96 12.56 15.30 1.29
N ALA A 97 12.64 14.13 0.66
CA ALA A 97 13.49 13.05 1.13
C ALA A 97 14.97 13.47 1.25
N GLN A 98 15.48 14.18 0.26
CA GLN A 98 16.86 14.71 0.26
C GLN A 98 17.08 15.75 1.36
N GLN A 99 16.17 16.71 1.51
CA GLN A 99 16.32 17.81 2.48
C GLN A 99 16.22 17.33 3.92
N PHE A 100 15.33 16.37 4.19
CA PHE A 100 15.13 15.81 5.54
C PHE A 100 15.95 14.54 5.80
N SER A 101 16.81 14.14 4.85
CA SER A 101 17.62 12.92 4.92
C SER A 101 16.78 11.68 5.25
N LEU A 102 15.62 11.55 4.61
CA LEU A 102 14.75 10.39 4.77
C LEU A 102 15.42 9.17 4.13
N SER A 103 15.40 8.04 4.84
CA SER A 103 15.70 6.74 4.24
C SER A 103 14.66 6.38 3.18
N GLU A 104 14.99 5.44 2.29
CA GLU A 104 14.04 4.95 1.27
C GLU A 104 12.73 4.44 1.91
N PHE A 105 12.85 3.68 3.01
CA PHE A 105 11.69 3.19 3.76
C PHE A 105 10.84 4.36 4.32
N GLU A 106 11.46 5.39 4.88
CA GLU A 106 10.75 6.58 5.38
C GLU A 106 10.06 7.37 4.27
N GLN A 107 10.71 7.53 3.13
CA GLN A 107 10.10 8.15 1.95
C GLN A 107 8.87 7.36 1.48
N GLN A 108 8.95 6.03 1.48
CA GLN A 108 7.84 5.15 1.09
C GLN A 108 6.69 5.19 2.12
N VAL A 109 6.99 5.30 3.42
CA VAL A 109 5.98 5.56 4.47
C VAL A 109 5.29 6.89 4.20
N LEU A 110 6.04 7.95 3.92
CA LEU A 110 5.46 9.27 3.62
C LEU A 110 4.59 9.23 2.35
N LEU A 111 5.02 8.50 1.32
CA LEU A 111 4.23 8.26 0.12
C LEU A 111 2.90 7.56 0.45
N LEU A 112 2.93 6.51 1.28
CA LEU A 112 1.73 5.78 1.67
C LEU A 112 0.73 6.67 2.41
N CYS A 113 1.20 7.50 3.35
CA CYS A 113 0.36 8.47 4.04
C CYS A 113 -0.22 9.50 3.07
N THR A 114 0.61 10.07 2.20
CA THR A 114 0.17 11.08 1.21
C THR A 114 -0.82 10.47 0.21
N ALA A 115 -0.62 9.21 -0.19
CA ALA A 115 -1.49 8.52 -1.12
C ALA A 115 -2.93 8.36 -0.59
N MET A 116 -3.11 8.26 0.73
CA MET A 116 -4.45 8.19 1.31
C MET A 116 -5.26 9.48 1.11
N GLU A 117 -4.59 10.63 1.06
CA GLU A 117 -5.23 11.93 0.80
C GLU A 117 -5.48 12.18 -0.69
N LEU A 118 -4.75 11.50 -1.57
CA LEU A 118 -4.75 11.76 -3.01
C LEU A 118 -5.52 10.73 -3.86
N ASP A 119 -5.60 9.48 -3.40
CA ASP A 119 -6.27 8.39 -4.10
C ASP A 119 -7.27 7.70 -3.16
N THR A 120 -8.55 7.91 -3.42
CA THR A 120 -9.66 7.41 -2.62
C THR A 120 -9.70 5.89 -2.49
N ARG A 121 -8.98 5.16 -3.34
CA ARG A 121 -8.89 3.69 -3.30
C ARG A 121 -7.94 3.19 -2.20
N ILE A 122 -7.00 4.02 -1.74
CA ILE A 122 -5.95 3.60 -0.82
C ILE A 122 -6.52 3.17 0.54
N ALA A 123 -7.50 3.90 1.09
CA ALA A 123 -8.13 3.53 2.37
C ALA A 123 -8.76 2.13 2.34
N SER A 124 -9.46 1.79 1.25
CA SER A 124 -10.05 0.46 1.05
C SER A 124 -8.98 -0.62 0.89
N LEU A 125 -7.91 -0.34 0.13
CA LEU A 125 -6.78 -1.27 -0.02
C LEU A 125 -6.06 -1.50 1.32
N CYS A 126 -5.84 -0.46 2.12
CA CYS A 126 -5.27 -0.56 3.46
C CYS A 126 -6.15 -1.41 4.39
N ALA A 127 -7.48 -1.24 4.36
CA ALA A 127 -8.41 -2.05 5.15
C ALA A 127 -8.30 -3.53 4.78
N ARG A 128 -8.31 -3.83 3.48
CA ARG A 128 -8.23 -5.19 2.95
C ARG A 128 -6.92 -5.89 3.27
N VAL A 129 -5.78 -5.20 3.15
CA VAL A 129 -4.47 -5.78 3.52
C VAL A 129 -4.40 -6.07 5.01
N GLN A 130 -4.96 -5.20 5.85
CA GLN A 130 -4.93 -5.34 7.31
C GLN A 130 -6.02 -6.26 7.87
N GLY A 131 -7.00 -6.69 7.06
CA GLY A 131 -8.15 -7.47 7.53
C GLY A 131 -9.07 -6.69 8.48
N MET A 132 -9.12 -5.36 8.35
CA MET A 132 -9.85 -4.46 9.23
C MET A 132 -11.11 -3.90 8.55
N PRO A 133 -12.15 -3.47 9.30
CA PRO A 133 -13.28 -2.72 8.75
C PRO A 133 -12.84 -1.42 8.08
N GLU A 134 -13.60 -0.97 7.08
CA GLU A 134 -13.35 0.32 6.42
C GLU A 134 -13.80 1.53 7.28
N PRO A 135 -13.15 2.70 7.12
CA PRO A 135 -11.98 2.94 6.26
C PRO A 135 -10.69 2.47 6.93
N GLY A 136 -9.81 1.83 6.15
CA GLY A 136 -8.47 1.49 6.59
C GLY A 136 -7.53 2.69 6.46
N TYR A 137 -6.42 2.63 7.19
CA TYR A 137 -5.41 3.68 7.20
C TYR A 137 -3.99 3.10 7.19
N PRO A 138 -2.99 3.84 6.68
CA PRO A 138 -1.58 3.53 6.84
C PRO A 138 -1.22 3.36 8.31
N THR A 139 -0.51 2.28 8.59
CA THR A 139 0.10 2.03 9.89
C THR A 139 1.56 1.62 9.68
N PHE A 140 2.40 1.78 10.69
CA PHE A 140 3.77 1.25 10.62
C PHE A 140 3.78 -0.26 10.39
N ALA A 141 2.84 -1.01 11.01
CA ALA A 141 2.71 -2.44 10.77
C ALA A 141 2.41 -2.76 9.30
N LEU A 142 1.50 -2.00 8.68
CA LEU A 142 1.23 -2.13 7.24
C LEU A 142 2.48 -1.80 6.42
N ALA A 143 3.14 -0.67 6.67
CA ALA A 143 4.32 -0.26 5.91
C ALA A 143 5.48 -1.27 6.01
N LEU A 144 5.74 -1.80 7.21
CA LEU A 144 6.75 -2.84 7.47
C LEU A 144 6.43 -4.14 6.74
N SER A 145 5.15 -4.47 6.59
CA SER A 145 4.73 -5.62 5.79
C SER A 145 4.76 -5.33 4.28
N LEU A 146 4.58 -4.08 3.87
CA LEU A 146 4.38 -3.71 2.48
C LEU A 146 5.72 -3.56 1.75
N PHE A 147 6.66 -2.81 2.35
CA PHE A 147 7.88 -2.34 1.70
C PHE A 147 9.10 -3.26 1.90
N ASP A 148 10.05 -3.14 0.98
CA ASP A 148 11.33 -3.86 1.07
C ASP A 148 12.23 -3.18 2.11
N GLN A 149 13.12 -3.95 2.74
CA GLN A 149 14.04 -3.46 3.77
C GLN A 149 13.32 -2.74 4.94
N PRO A 150 12.41 -3.43 5.66
CA PRO A 150 11.68 -2.84 6.78
C PRO A 150 12.64 -2.32 7.86
N ALA A 151 12.43 -1.07 8.27
CA ALA A 151 13.26 -0.38 9.25
C ALA A 151 12.45 -0.11 10.54
N TRP A 152 12.59 -0.98 11.55
CA TRP A 152 11.85 -0.85 12.82
C TRP A 152 12.16 0.43 13.59
N ASP A 153 13.37 0.96 13.40
CA ASP A 153 13.80 2.20 14.01
C ASP A 153 13.00 3.41 13.53
N VAL A 154 12.24 3.33 12.42
CA VAL A 154 11.29 4.35 11.94
C VAL A 154 10.33 4.86 13.03
N MET A 155 10.03 4.00 14.01
CA MET A 155 9.15 4.31 15.13
C MET A 155 9.85 5.14 16.20
N SER A 156 11.17 5.31 16.14
CA SER A 156 11.94 6.15 17.08
C SER A 156 11.58 7.62 16.90
N PRO A 157 11.37 8.38 18.00
CA PRO A 157 11.12 9.81 17.93
C PRO A 157 12.31 10.61 17.34
N GLU A 158 13.50 10.01 17.30
CA GLU A 158 14.71 10.63 16.72
C GLU A 158 14.78 10.47 15.19
N ARG A 159 13.98 9.59 14.58
CA ARG A 159 13.99 9.42 13.13
C ARG A 159 13.24 10.57 12.45
N PRO A 160 13.71 11.03 11.27
CA PRO A 160 13.18 12.18 10.56
C PRO A 160 11.66 12.28 10.50
N LEU A 161 10.93 11.20 10.18
CA LEU A 161 9.47 11.26 10.07
C LEU A 161 8.78 11.73 11.36
N ARG A 162 9.23 11.23 12.52
CA ARG A 162 8.67 11.57 13.83
C ARG A 162 9.28 12.84 14.39
N PHE A 163 10.58 13.05 14.20
CA PHE A 163 11.29 14.24 14.63
C PHE A 163 10.69 15.51 14.01
N TRP A 164 10.42 15.49 12.70
CA TRP A 164 9.80 16.58 11.96
C TRP A 164 8.27 16.56 11.97
N ARG A 165 7.65 15.57 12.63
CA ARG A 165 6.19 15.38 12.71
C ARG A 165 5.51 15.37 11.34
N MET A 166 6.14 14.69 10.37
CA MET A 166 5.57 14.50 9.04
C MET A 166 4.45 13.45 9.05
N VAL A 167 4.44 12.58 10.06
CA VAL A 167 3.42 11.55 10.32
C VAL A 167 3.18 11.46 11.83
N GLU A 168 2.01 10.93 12.22
CA GLU A 168 1.60 10.75 13.63
C GLU A 168 1.75 9.30 14.10
#